data_AF-L9V413-F1
#
_entry.id   AF-L9V413-F1
#
_cell.length_a   1.000
_cell.length_b   1.000
_cell.length_c   1.000
_cell.angle_alpha   90.00
_cell.angle_beta   90.00
_cell.angle_gamma   90.00
#
_symmetry.space_group_name_H-M   'P 1'
#
loop_
_entity.id
_entity.type
_entity.pdbx_description
1 polymer ?
#
loop_
_entity_poly.entity_id
_entity_poly.type
_entity_poly.pdbx_seq_one_letter_code
_entity_poly.pdbx_strand_id
1 'polypeptide(L)'
;MRTDTDADADVDDPTNARAEVATMTTDVTEITVIGDDDTGLVARVTSLLFERGINIEDLDQAVRDDVFRMYLAVDTSEMVCTEETLREDLHELGEDLGLDVQVRFPADRETQQIAVLGTKESHCLEALFESWANDELGADIGVVIGNHDDLQPLAEHYGVPFHDIGDEKGQQNEERLLEVLAEYDADLIVLARYMRILSPNVVFRYEDRIINVHPSLLPAFPGAEAYRQAVEEGVRVAGVTAHYVTTDLDQGPIITQRAFDVPDDADVDEMKRRGQPLEADALLEAVKLHLNGDVSVHRGRTTVRENGTGYQLGLPAEIDEVTPDRPVDGIGSVVADDH
;
A
#
# COMPACT_ATOMS: atom_id res chain seq x y z
N MET A 1 -41.61 16.98 -52.53
CA MET A 1 -40.32 17.65 -52.26
C MET A 1 -39.88 17.10 -50.91
N ARG A 2 -39.11 16.01 -50.96
CA ARG A 2 -37.75 15.90 -50.38
C ARG A 2 -37.78 15.95 -48.85
N THR A 3 -37.84 14.79 -48.21
CA THR A 3 -36.71 14.07 -47.55
C THR A 3 -36.43 14.75 -46.19
N ASP A 4 -36.31 14.09 -45.04
CA ASP A 4 -35.64 12.84 -44.74
C ASP A 4 -36.28 12.15 -43.51
N THR A 5 -36.34 10.83 -43.60
CA THR A 5 -36.37 9.88 -42.48
C THR A 5 -35.05 9.94 -41.74
N ASP A 6 -35.05 10.04 -40.41
CA ASP A 6 -34.03 9.41 -39.59
C ASP A 6 -34.68 8.85 -38.33
N ALA A 7 -34.53 7.53 -38.21
CA ALA A 7 -34.87 6.76 -37.04
C ALA A 7 -33.66 6.82 -36.10
N ASP A 8 -33.86 7.29 -34.88
CA ASP A 8 -32.89 7.11 -33.80
C ASP A 8 -32.76 5.61 -33.52
N ALA A 9 -31.70 5.03 -34.05
CA ALA A 9 -31.23 3.71 -33.68
C ALA A 9 -30.44 3.84 -32.38
N ASP A 10 -30.96 3.25 -31.30
CA ASP A 10 -30.18 2.84 -30.14
C ASP A 10 -29.02 1.97 -30.63
N VAL A 11 -27.83 2.57 -30.71
CA VAL A 11 -26.58 1.83 -30.86
C VAL A 11 -26.11 1.56 -29.43
N ASP A 12 -26.46 0.37 -28.94
CA ASP A 12 -25.75 -0.26 -27.83
C ASP A 12 -24.26 -0.29 -28.16
N ASP A 13 -23.50 0.58 -27.50
CA ASP A 13 -22.04 0.56 -27.51
C ASP A 13 -21.57 -0.63 -26.65
N PRO A 14 -21.01 -1.71 -27.23
CA PRO A 14 -20.66 -2.91 -26.49
C PRO A 14 -19.31 -2.79 -25.77
N THR A 15 -18.74 -1.58 -25.66
CA THR A 15 -17.37 -1.40 -25.15
C THR A 15 -17.30 -1.15 -23.64
N ASN A 16 -18.42 -1.19 -22.91
CA ASN A 16 -18.43 -1.05 -21.45
C ASN A 16 -18.51 -2.42 -20.74
N ALA A 17 -17.64 -3.35 -21.16
CA ALA A 17 -17.28 -4.48 -20.31
C ALA A 17 -16.42 -3.92 -19.18
N ARG A 18 -17.06 -3.67 -18.03
CA ARG A 18 -16.42 -3.33 -16.77
C ARG A 18 -15.30 -4.33 -16.53
N ALA A 19 -14.05 -3.88 -16.68
CA ALA A 19 -12.92 -4.58 -16.09
C ALA A 19 -13.14 -4.49 -14.58
N GLU A 20 -13.49 -5.62 -13.96
CA GLU A 20 -13.52 -5.74 -12.52
C GLU A 20 -12.14 -5.33 -12.00
N VAL A 21 -12.14 -4.28 -11.18
CA VAL A 21 -10.96 -3.78 -10.50
C VAL A 21 -10.45 -4.93 -9.63
N ALA A 22 -9.16 -5.27 -9.77
CA ALA A 22 -8.48 -6.28 -8.97
C ALA A 22 -8.94 -6.16 -7.51
N THR A 23 -9.79 -7.08 -7.12
CA THR A 23 -10.35 -7.13 -5.79
C THR A 23 -9.35 -7.94 -5.02
N MET A 24 -8.80 -7.40 -3.92
CA MET A 24 -8.36 -8.28 -2.83
C MET A 24 -9.64 -8.93 -2.27
N THR A 25 -10.17 -9.91 -3.00
CA THR A 25 -11.15 -10.84 -2.45
C THR A 25 -10.35 -11.75 -1.54
N THR A 26 -10.71 -11.78 -0.26
CA THR A 26 -10.19 -12.79 0.67
C THR A 26 -10.54 -14.22 0.23
N ASP A 27 -11.41 -14.38 -0.78
CA ASP A 27 -11.91 -15.65 -1.29
C ASP A 27 -10.99 -16.37 -2.29
N VAL A 28 -9.94 -15.70 -2.82
CA VAL A 28 -8.98 -16.31 -3.76
C VAL A 28 -7.66 -16.68 -3.07
N THR A 29 -6.99 -17.70 -3.61
CA THR A 29 -5.64 -18.06 -3.18
C THR A 29 -4.63 -17.16 -3.89
N GLU A 30 -3.69 -16.59 -3.14
CA GLU A 30 -2.63 -15.73 -3.67
C GLU A 30 -1.35 -16.54 -3.84
N ILE A 31 -0.72 -16.42 -5.01
CA ILE A 31 0.59 -17.02 -5.30
C ILE A 31 1.54 -15.91 -5.74
N THR A 32 2.64 -15.74 -5.00
CA THR A 32 3.72 -14.81 -5.32
C THR A 32 4.97 -15.60 -5.67
N VAL A 33 5.53 -15.33 -6.84
CA VAL A 33 6.75 -15.97 -7.37
C VAL A 33 7.79 -14.90 -7.62
N ILE A 34 8.99 -15.05 -7.03
CA ILE A 34 10.08 -14.08 -7.15
C ILE A 34 11.42 -14.77 -7.35
N GLY A 35 12.27 -14.22 -8.20
CA GLY A 35 13.63 -14.71 -8.39
C GLY A 35 14.32 -13.96 -9.52
N ASP A 36 15.39 -14.54 -10.07
CA ASP A 36 16.05 -14.01 -11.25
C ASP A 36 15.18 -14.23 -12.51
N ASP A 37 15.15 -13.26 -13.43
CA ASP A 37 14.40 -13.40 -14.69
C ASP A 37 15.02 -14.45 -15.63
N ASP A 38 14.19 -15.37 -16.13
CA ASP A 38 14.59 -16.38 -17.12
C ASP A 38 13.44 -16.74 -18.08
N THR A 39 13.79 -17.34 -19.21
CA THR A 39 12.82 -17.74 -20.23
C THR A 39 11.97 -18.90 -19.75
N GLY A 40 10.65 -18.68 -19.69
CA GLY A 40 9.65 -19.74 -19.52
C GLY A 40 9.11 -19.90 -18.10
N LEU A 41 9.51 -19.06 -17.14
CA LEU A 41 9.02 -19.08 -15.76
C LEU A 41 7.49 -19.04 -15.70
N VAL A 42 6.87 -18.07 -16.37
CA VAL A 42 5.41 -17.93 -16.44
C VAL A 42 4.74 -19.19 -16.99
N ALA A 43 5.27 -19.74 -18.09
CA ALA A 43 4.69 -20.92 -18.71
C ALA A 43 4.76 -22.14 -17.80
N ARG A 44 5.86 -22.31 -17.05
CA ARG A 44 6.03 -23.41 -16.09
C ARG A 44 5.04 -23.34 -14.95
N VAL A 45 4.95 -22.19 -14.29
CA VAL A 45 4.04 -22.01 -13.14
C VAL A 45 2.59 -22.17 -13.58
N THR A 46 2.17 -21.48 -14.64
CA THR A 46 0.79 -21.57 -15.14
C THR A 46 0.42 -22.97 -15.64
N SER A 47 1.36 -23.72 -16.21
CA SER A 47 1.14 -25.12 -16.60
C SER A 47 0.92 -26.03 -15.40
N LEU A 48 1.72 -25.85 -14.33
CA LEU A 48 1.54 -26.61 -13.09
C LEU A 48 0.15 -26.37 -12.48
N LEU A 49 -0.27 -25.10 -12.41
CA LEU A 49 -1.61 -24.75 -11.92
C LEU A 49 -2.72 -25.39 -12.78
N PHE A 50 -2.58 -25.34 -14.10
CA PHE A 50 -3.52 -25.98 -15.02
C PHE A 50 -3.58 -27.51 -14.81
N GLU A 51 -2.44 -28.17 -14.63
CA GLU A 51 -2.37 -29.62 -14.35
C GLU A 51 -3.01 -30.00 -13.00
N ARG A 52 -3.08 -29.06 -12.06
CA ARG A 52 -3.78 -29.20 -10.77
C ARG A 52 -5.25 -28.76 -10.82
N GLY A 53 -5.78 -28.36 -11.98
CA GLY A 53 -7.17 -27.96 -12.14
C GLY A 53 -7.50 -26.60 -11.53
N ILE A 54 -6.50 -25.72 -11.41
CA ILE A 54 -6.65 -24.39 -10.80
C ILE A 54 -6.93 -23.36 -11.90
N ASN A 55 -7.94 -22.51 -11.68
CA ASN A 55 -8.23 -21.38 -12.57
C ASN A 55 -7.47 -20.13 -12.12
N ILE A 56 -6.96 -19.35 -13.07
CA ILE A 56 -6.29 -18.07 -12.79
C ILE A 56 -7.32 -16.96 -13.03
N GLU A 57 -7.66 -16.23 -11.97
CA GLU A 57 -8.60 -15.10 -12.02
C GLU A 57 -7.89 -13.80 -12.40
N ASP A 58 -6.68 -13.60 -11.86
CA ASP A 58 -5.83 -12.46 -12.18
C ASP A 58 -4.35 -12.87 -12.21
N LEU A 59 -3.57 -12.19 -13.06
CA LEU A 59 -2.14 -12.40 -13.20
C LEU A 59 -1.47 -11.08 -13.52
N ASP A 60 -0.49 -10.72 -12.69
CA ASP A 60 0.38 -9.58 -12.94
C ASP A 60 1.85 -9.98 -12.86
N GLN A 61 2.67 -9.44 -13.77
CA GLN A 61 4.10 -9.73 -13.83
C GLN A 61 4.92 -8.45 -13.99
N ALA A 62 6.09 -8.43 -13.36
CA ALA A 62 7.03 -7.32 -13.45
C ALA A 62 8.48 -7.84 -13.41
N VAL A 63 9.37 -7.07 -14.04
CA VAL A 63 10.83 -7.28 -13.95
C VAL A 63 11.49 -5.94 -13.66
N ARG A 64 12.32 -5.88 -12.61
CA ARG A 64 13.13 -4.70 -12.24
C ARG A 64 14.47 -5.15 -11.68
N ASP A 65 15.55 -4.53 -12.15
CA ASP A 65 16.92 -4.82 -11.72
C ASP A 65 17.24 -6.32 -11.70
N ASP A 66 16.87 -7.01 -12.79
CA ASP A 66 16.98 -8.47 -13.00
C ASP A 66 16.15 -9.35 -12.04
N VAL A 67 15.38 -8.74 -11.13
CA VAL A 67 14.40 -9.43 -10.28
C VAL A 67 13.07 -9.56 -11.02
N PHE A 68 12.65 -10.81 -11.25
CA PHE A 68 11.34 -11.21 -11.74
C PHE A 68 10.35 -11.34 -10.58
N ARG A 69 9.13 -10.86 -10.80
CA ARG A 69 7.97 -11.08 -9.93
C ARG A 69 6.78 -11.49 -10.78
N MET A 70 6.06 -12.49 -10.31
CA MET A 70 4.74 -12.85 -10.80
C MET A 70 3.78 -13.06 -9.64
N TYR A 71 2.66 -12.37 -9.69
CA TYR A 71 1.55 -12.50 -8.75
C TYR A 71 0.38 -13.15 -9.47
N LEU A 72 -0.27 -14.13 -8.83
CA LEU A 72 -1.47 -14.76 -9.32
C LEU A 72 -2.54 -14.78 -8.23
N ALA A 73 -3.74 -14.35 -8.60
CA ALA A 73 -4.96 -14.63 -7.84
C ALA A 73 -5.65 -15.83 -8.51
N VAL A 74 -5.84 -16.92 -7.76
CA VAL A 74 -6.30 -18.19 -8.33
C VAL A 74 -7.46 -18.78 -7.54
N ASP A 75 -8.38 -19.43 -8.27
CA ASP A 75 -9.46 -20.22 -7.69
C ASP A 75 -9.00 -21.68 -7.50
N THR A 76 -8.86 -22.07 -6.23
CA THR A 76 -8.47 -23.42 -5.81
C THR A 76 -9.65 -24.30 -5.43
N SER A 77 -10.90 -23.86 -5.63
CA SER A 77 -12.10 -24.61 -5.22
C SER A 77 -12.31 -25.92 -6.00
N GLU A 78 -11.85 -25.98 -7.25
CA GLU A 78 -11.94 -27.17 -8.12
C GLU A 78 -10.61 -27.93 -8.26
N MET A 79 -9.59 -27.59 -7.47
CA MET A 79 -8.28 -28.22 -7.60
C MET A 79 -8.31 -29.72 -7.30
N VAL A 80 -7.45 -30.49 -7.98
CA VAL A 80 -7.41 -31.97 -7.87
C VAL A 80 -6.38 -32.49 -6.86
N CYS A 81 -5.83 -31.60 -6.03
CA CYS A 81 -4.84 -31.92 -4.99
C CYS A 81 -5.22 -31.26 -3.65
N THR A 82 -4.47 -31.53 -2.58
CA THR A 82 -4.64 -30.83 -1.29
C THR A 82 -3.84 -29.52 -1.28
N GLU A 83 -4.17 -28.60 -0.38
CA GLU A 83 -3.40 -27.36 -0.18
C GLU A 83 -1.93 -27.63 0.13
N GLU A 84 -1.66 -28.65 0.97
CA GLU A 84 -0.31 -29.10 1.31
C GLU A 84 0.45 -29.57 0.07
N THR A 85 -0.17 -30.42 -0.77
CA THR A 85 0.46 -30.88 -2.02
C THR A 85 0.70 -29.73 -3.00
N LEU A 86 -0.21 -28.76 -3.11
CA LEU A 86 0.01 -27.60 -3.96
C LEU A 86 1.21 -26.76 -3.50
N ARG A 87 1.34 -26.53 -2.18
CA ARG A 87 2.50 -25.83 -1.61
C ARG A 87 3.80 -26.58 -1.90
N GLU A 88 3.83 -27.89 -1.67
CA GLU A 88 4.99 -28.74 -1.94
C GLU A 88 5.39 -28.71 -3.42
N ASP A 89 4.43 -28.90 -4.33
CA ASP A 89 4.67 -28.89 -5.78
C ASP A 89 5.24 -27.55 -6.28
N LEU A 90 4.68 -26.44 -5.77
CA LEU A 90 5.14 -25.09 -6.13
C LEU A 90 6.50 -24.76 -5.51
N HIS A 91 6.77 -25.26 -4.30
CA HIS A 91 8.08 -25.14 -3.67
C HIS A 91 9.14 -25.92 -4.45
N GLU A 92 8.89 -27.17 -4.83
CA GLU A 92 9.79 -27.98 -5.66
C GLU A 92 10.06 -27.31 -7.01
N LEU A 93 9.01 -26.77 -7.66
CA LEU A 93 9.17 -26.00 -8.89
C LEU A 93 10.03 -24.74 -8.67
N GLY A 94 9.86 -24.07 -7.53
CA GLY A 94 10.67 -22.94 -7.12
C GLY A 94 12.15 -23.32 -6.99
N GLU A 95 12.47 -24.38 -6.24
CA GLU A 95 13.83 -24.87 -6.09
C GLU A 95 14.49 -25.23 -7.43
N ASP A 96 13.75 -25.89 -8.33
CA ASP A 96 14.24 -26.27 -9.67
C ASP A 96 14.56 -25.07 -10.55
N LEU A 97 13.82 -23.96 -10.38
CA LEU A 97 13.95 -22.75 -11.18
C LEU A 97 14.76 -21.64 -10.50
N GLY A 98 15.16 -21.84 -9.24
CA GLY A 98 15.80 -20.79 -8.44
C GLY A 98 14.85 -19.66 -8.06
N LEU A 99 13.56 -19.96 -7.87
CA LEU A 99 12.52 -19.02 -7.48
C LEU A 99 12.09 -19.27 -6.02
N ASP A 100 11.77 -18.18 -5.35
CA ASP A 100 11.03 -18.15 -4.10
C ASP A 100 9.53 -18.10 -4.41
N VAL A 101 8.76 -19.07 -3.91
CA VAL A 101 7.33 -19.20 -4.18
C VAL A 101 6.56 -19.23 -2.86
N GLN A 102 5.70 -18.22 -2.69
CA GLN A 102 4.81 -18.11 -1.54
C GLN A 102 3.36 -18.35 -1.97
N VAL A 103 2.65 -19.19 -1.22
CA VAL A 103 1.24 -19.53 -1.46
C VAL A 103 0.45 -19.20 -0.20
N ARG A 104 -0.59 -18.37 -0.34
CA ARG A 104 -1.46 -17.95 0.77
C ARG A 104 -2.92 -18.26 0.42
N PHE A 105 -3.51 -19.21 1.13
CA PHE A 105 -4.91 -19.57 0.97
C PHE A 105 -5.81 -18.57 1.72
N PRO A 106 -7.11 -18.48 1.38
CA PRO A 106 -8.09 -17.70 2.14
C PRO A 106 -8.03 -17.92 3.66
N ALA A 107 -7.91 -19.18 4.08
CA ALA A 107 -7.88 -19.55 5.50
C ALA A 107 -6.61 -19.07 6.24
N ASP A 108 -5.50 -18.85 5.51
CA ASP A 108 -4.26 -18.34 6.11
C ASP A 108 -4.37 -16.84 6.46
N ARG A 109 -5.45 -16.17 6.04
CA ARG A 109 -5.63 -14.71 6.09
C ARG A 109 -6.89 -14.29 6.84
N GLU A 110 -7.44 -15.16 7.68
CA GLU A 110 -8.64 -14.86 8.49
C GLU A 110 -8.40 -13.72 9.48
N THR A 111 -7.20 -13.66 10.08
CA THR A 111 -6.75 -12.55 10.93
C THR A 111 -5.48 -11.97 10.35
N GLN A 112 -5.56 -10.74 9.83
CA GLN A 112 -4.41 -10.10 9.21
C GLN A 112 -3.29 -9.83 10.23
N GLN A 113 -2.05 -10.16 9.87
CA GLN A 113 -0.85 -9.91 10.67
C GLN A 113 -0.11 -8.67 10.17
N ILE A 114 0.11 -7.71 11.06
CA ILE A 114 0.85 -6.48 10.78
C ILE A 114 2.30 -6.62 11.29
N ALA A 115 3.25 -6.37 10.40
CA ALA A 115 4.66 -6.14 10.76
C ALA A 115 4.97 -4.64 10.70
N VAL A 116 5.41 -4.07 11.82
CA VAL A 116 5.73 -2.63 11.89
C VAL A 116 7.24 -2.43 11.83
N LEU A 117 7.72 -1.69 10.84
CA LEU A 117 9.13 -1.33 10.71
C LEU A 117 9.34 0.10 11.23
N GLY A 118 10.34 0.29 12.09
CA GLY A 118 10.65 1.60 12.67
C GLY A 118 12.15 1.83 12.85
N THR A 119 12.54 3.10 12.97
CA THR A 119 13.94 3.48 13.17
C THR A 119 14.19 4.00 14.57
N LYS A 120 13.74 5.23 14.88
CA LYS A 120 13.95 5.86 16.21
C LYS A 120 12.76 6.66 16.71
N GLU A 121 11.97 7.21 15.78
CA GLU A 121 10.82 8.03 16.12
C GLU A 121 9.63 7.12 16.48
N SER A 122 9.01 7.37 17.65
CA SER A 122 8.00 6.48 18.21
C SER A 122 6.56 6.85 17.88
N HIS A 123 6.28 8.09 17.51
CA HIS A 123 4.91 8.64 17.43
C HIS A 123 3.95 7.83 16.54
N CYS A 124 4.42 7.31 15.40
CA CYS A 124 3.62 6.46 14.54
C CYS A 124 3.36 5.07 15.17
N LEU A 125 4.37 4.48 15.81
CA LEU A 125 4.24 3.19 16.49
C LEU A 125 3.33 3.28 17.71
N GLU A 126 3.42 4.37 18.47
CA GLU A 126 2.53 4.67 19.60
C GLU A 126 1.07 4.72 19.14
N ALA A 127 0.76 5.46 18.07
CA ALA A 127 -0.61 5.54 17.54
C ALA A 127 -1.14 4.18 17.04
N LEU A 128 -0.30 3.38 16.38
CA LEU A 128 -0.67 2.02 15.96
C LEU A 128 -0.99 1.13 17.17
N PHE A 129 -0.13 1.15 18.19
CA PHE A 129 -0.35 0.36 19.41
C PHE A 129 -1.56 0.82 20.21
N GLU A 130 -1.81 2.11 20.32
CA GLU A 130 -3.00 2.65 20.96
C GLU A 130 -4.28 2.19 20.24
N SER A 131 -4.33 2.27 18.92
CA SER A 131 -5.49 1.83 18.14
C SER A 131 -5.65 0.31 18.19
N TRP A 132 -4.56 -0.46 18.15
CA TRP A 132 -4.56 -1.91 18.31
C TRP A 132 -5.07 -2.34 19.69
N ALA A 133 -4.58 -1.74 20.78
CA ALA A 133 -4.99 -2.06 22.14
C ALA A 133 -6.46 -1.71 22.44
N ASN A 134 -7.08 -0.88 21.60
CA ASN A 134 -8.50 -0.54 21.65
C ASN A 134 -9.36 -1.39 20.69
N ASP A 135 -8.81 -2.44 20.09
CA ASP A 135 -9.48 -3.33 19.12
C ASP A 135 -10.03 -2.60 17.88
N GLU A 136 -9.41 -1.49 17.47
CA GLU A 136 -9.91 -0.67 16.35
C GLU A 136 -9.36 -1.06 14.98
N LEU A 137 -8.33 -1.92 14.92
CA LEU A 137 -7.67 -2.30 13.67
C LEU A 137 -8.29 -3.53 13.01
N GLY A 138 -8.92 -4.44 13.78
CA GLY A 138 -9.39 -5.73 13.26
C GLY A 138 -8.26 -6.67 12.79
N ALA A 139 -7.03 -6.44 13.24
CA ALA A 139 -5.81 -7.15 12.86
C ALA A 139 -4.84 -7.20 14.05
N ASP A 140 -3.89 -8.14 14.02
CA ASP A 140 -2.87 -8.27 15.06
C ASP A 140 -1.58 -7.56 14.66
N ILE A 141 -0.93 -6.88 15.61
CA ILE A 141 0.47 -6.43 15.42
C ILE A 141 1.39 -7.57 15.88
N GLY A 142 1.84 -8.38 14.92
CA GLY A 142 2.60 -9.59 15.19
C GLY A 142 4.06 -9.32 15.58
N VAL A 143 4.68 -8.29 15.00
CA VAL A 143 6.10 -7.99 15.23
C VAL A 143 6.45 -6.52 14.98
N VAL A 144 7.41 -6.00 15.75
CA VAL A 144 8.12 -4.76 15.45
C VAL A 144 9.55 -5.07 15.00
N ILE A 145 9.96 -4.51 13.86
CA ILE A 145 11.29 -4.70 13.28
C ILE A 145 12.01 -3.35 13.25
N GLY A 146 13.10 -3.27 14.00
CA GLY A 146 13.96 -2.09 14.07
C GLY A 146 15.24 -2.26 13.28
N ASN A 147 15.88 -1.13 12.95
CA ASN A 147 17.30 -1.10 12.58
C ASN A 147 18.19 -0.47 13.67
N HIS A 148 17.58 -0.23 14.84
CA HIS A 148 18.16 0.17 16.12
C HIS A 148 17.22 -0.31 17.23
N ASP A 149 17.70 -0.38 18.47
CA ASP A 149 16.94 -0.82 19.65
C ASP A 149 16.07 0.28 20.30
N ASP A 150 16.08 1.51 19.78
CA ASP A 150 15.38 2.67 20.33
C ASP A 150 13.87 2.42 20.62
N LEU A 151 13.21 1.62 19.77
CA LEU A 151 11.77 1.32 19.88
C LEU A 151 11.45 0.03 20.66
N GLN A 152 12.47 -0.76 21.02
CA GLN A 152 12.28 -2.02 21.75
C GLN A 152 11.49 -1.85 23.06
N PRO A 153 11.76 -0.84 23.92
CA PRO A 153 11.03 -0.68 25.17
C PRO A 153 9.52 -0.46 24.97
N LEU A 154 9.13 0.18 23.86
CA LEU A 154 7.74 0.41 23.52
C LEU A 154 7.06 -0.88 23.05
N ALA A 155 7.72 -1.67 22.19
CA ALA A 155 7.21 -2.97 21.77
C ALA A 155 7.03 -3.93 22.96
N GLU A 156 8.02 -3.99 23.86
CA GLU A 156 7.95 -4.78 25.09
C GLU A 156 6.81 -4.35 26.02
N HIS A 157 6.51 -3.04 26.09
CA HIS A 157 5.39 -2.52 26.88
C HIS A 157 4.04 -3.08 26.44
N TYR A 158 3.84 -3.21 25.12
CA TYR A 158 2.63 -3.78 24.52
C TYR A 158 2.69 -5.31 24.35
N GLY A 159 3.79 -5.95 24.77
CA GLY A 159 3.97 -7.40 24.69
C GLY A 159 4.21 -7.92 23.27
N VAL A 160 4.64 -7.06 22.35
CA VAL A 160 4.92 -7.41 20.96
C VAL A 160 6.41 -7.74 20.77
N PRO A 161 6.76 -8.85 20.09
CA PRO A 161 8.15 -9.19 19.79
C PRO A 161 8.88 -8.08 19.02
N PHE A 162 10.14 -7.86 19.36
CA PHE A 162 11.02 -6.90 18.69
C PHE A 162 12.24 -7.59 18.08
N HIS A 163 12.55 -7.29 16.81
CA HIS A 163 13.77 -7.76 16.14
C HIS A 163 14.59 -6.55 15.66
N ASP A 164 15.81 -6.39 16.19
CA ASP A 164 16.80 -5.48 15.60
C ASP A 164 17.55 -6.21 14.48
N ILE A 165 17.39 -5.72 13.25
CA ILE A 165 18.05 -6.25 12.05
C ILE A 165 19.18 -5.34 11.56
N GLY A 166 19.51 -4.29 12.31
CA GLY A 166 20.57 -3.34 11.99
C GLY A 166 21.97 -3.82 12.41
N ASP A 167 22.98 -3.43 11.63
CA ASP A 167 24.37 -3.43 12.11
C ASP A 167 24.65 -2.26 13.07
N GLU A 168 25.90 -2.06 13.49
CA GLU A 168 26.29 -0.94 14.37
C GLU A 168 25.97 0.46 13.79
N LYS A 169 25.79 0.56 12.46
CA LYS A 169 25.41 1.80 11.75
C LYS A 169 23.92 1.83 11.40
N GLY A 170 23.17 0.84 11.86
CA GLY A 170 21.77 0.60 11.55
C GLY A 170 21.51 0.24 10.09
N GLN A 171 22.51 -0.25 9.36
CA GLN A 171 22.29 -0.82 8.02
C GLN A 171 21.50 -2.12 8.20
N GLN A 172 20.33 -2.19 7.59
CA GLN A 172 19.46 -3.35 7.72
C GLN A 172 20.02 -4.57 6.97
N ASN A 173 19.90 -5.74 7.58
CA ASN A 173 20.09 -7.02 6.92
C ASN A 173 18.79 -7.43 6.22
N GLU A 174 18.81 -7.42 4.87
CA GLU A 174 17.63 -7.75 4.06
C GLU A 174 17.20 -9.22 4.19
N GLU A 175 18.15 -10.16 4.20
CA GLU A 175 17.83 -11.60 4.36
C GLU A 175 17.10 -11.82 5.69
N ARG A 176 17.61 -11.22 6.76
CA ARG A 176 16.97 -11.30 8.08
C ARG A 176 15.61 -10.61 8.11
N LEU A 177 15.43 -9.49 7.42
CA LEU A 177 14.13 -8.83 7.28
C LEU A 177 13.11 -9.78 6.66
N LEU A 178 13.46 -10.41 5.54
CA LEU A 178 12.59 -11.33 4.82
C LEU A 178 12.25 -12.58 5.65
N GLU A 179 13.24 -13.14 6.35
CA GLU A 179 13.02 -14.26 7.28
C GLU A 179 11.99 -13.92 8.36
N VAL A 180 12.13 -12.74 9.01
CA VAL A 180 11.20 -12.32 10.07
C VAL A 180 9.81 -12.05 9.49
N LEU A 181 9.71 -11.38 8.35
CA LEU A 181 8.41 -11.12 7.73
C LEU A 181 7.68 -12.43 7.37
N ALA A 182 8.42 -13.44 6.90
CA ALA A 182 7.87 -14.77 6.62
C ALA A 182 7.52 -15.55 7.90
N GLU A 183 8.35 -15.50 8.94
CA GLU A 183 8.11 -16.16 10.25
C GLU A 183 6.79 -15.71 10.89
N TYR A 184 6.40 -14.46 10.67
CA TYR A 184 5.19 -13.85 11.22
C TYR A 184 4.03 -13.76 10.21
N ASP A 185 4.16 -14.39 9.03
CA ASP A 185 3.13 -14.40 7.98
C ASP A 185 2.55 -13.01 7.66
N ALA A 186 3.41 -11.98 7.58
CA ALA A 186 2.98 -10.58 7.49
C ALA A 186 2.05 -10.31 6.30
N ASP A 187 0.82 -9.88 6.58
CA ASP A 187 -0.18 -9.41 5.62
C ASP A 187 0.03 -7.96 5.21
N LEU A 188 0.45 -7.14 6.17
CA LEU A 188 0.66 -5.72 5.99
C LEU A 188 1.96 -5.30 6.68
N ILE A 189 2.81 -4.64 5.92
CA ILE A 189 4.04 -4.02 6.41
C ILE A 189 3.79 -2.53 6.56
N VAL A 190 4.02 -2.00 7.75
CA VAL A 190 3.81 -0.58 8.05
C VAL A 190 5.16 0.06 8.37
N LEU A 191 5.60 0.98 7.52
CA LEU A 191 6.81 1.78 7.74
C LEU A 191 6.50 2.96 8.66
N ALA A 192 6.53 2.72 9.97
CA ALA A 192 6.36 3.73 11.01
C ALA A 192 7.64 4.58 11.14
N ARG A 193 7.86 5.46 10.14
CA ARG A 193 9.07 6.28 10.00
C ARG A 193 10.36 5.43 9.97
N TYR A 194 10.32 4.37 9.17
CA TYR A 194 11.49 3.57 8.84
C TYR A 194 12.38 4.30 7.83
N MET A 195 13.61 4.66 8.22
CA MET A 195 14.49 5.57 7.46
C MET A 195 15.42 4.82 6.48
N ARG A 196 15.00 3.65 5.99
CA ARG A 196 15.78 2.83 5.06
C ARG A 196 14.96 2.53 3.81
N ILE A 197 15.65 2.56 2.67
CA ILE A 197 15.08 2.19 1.39
C ILE A 197 14.98 0.67 1.33
N LEU A 198 13.79 0.17 1.01
CA LEU A 198 13.56 -1.25 0.73
C LEU A 198 14.01 -1.56 -0.71
N SER A 199 14.64 -2.73 -0.90
CA SER A 199 15.04 -3.17 -2.23
C SER A 199 13.83 -3.61 -3.06
N PRO A 200 13.98 -3.69 -4.40
CA PRO A 200 12.96 -4.28 -5.27
C PRO A 200 12.53 -5.68 -4.83
N ASN A 201 13.47 -6.47 -4.32
CA ASN A 201 13.24 -7.83 -3.82
C ASN A 201 12.26 -7.88 -2.63
N VAL A 202 12.33 -6.91 -1.70
CA VAL A 202 11.37 -6.78 -0.61
C VAL A 202 10.04 -6.22 -1.12
N VAL A 203 10.09 -5.15 -1.91
CA VAL A 203 8.88 -4.47 -2.42
C VAL A 203 8.02 -5.41 -3.26
N PHE A 204 8.62 -6.25 -4.09
CA PHE A 204 7.89 -7.21 -4.94
C PHE A 204 7.22 -8.34 -4.15
N ARG A 205 7.77 -8.77 -3.01
CA ARG A 205 7.13 -9.78 -2.15
C ARG A 205 5.85 -9.26 -1.49
N TYR A 206 5.80 -7.97 -1.23
CA TYR A 206 4.74 -7.32 -0.47
C TYR A 206 4.16 -6.13 -1.25
N GLU A 207 4.05 -6.26 -2.58
CA GLU A 207 3.47 -5.23 -3.43
C GLU A 207 2.04 -4.92 -2.96
N ASP A 208 1.70 -3.63 -2.93
CA ASP A 208 0.43 -3.12 -2.39
C ASP A 208 0.12 -3.54 -0.93
N ARG A 209 1.12 -4.07 -0.21
CA ARG A 209 1.05 -4.49 1.20
C ARG A 209 2.12 -3.82 2.06
N ILE A 210 2.77 -2.78 1.56
CA ILE A 210 3.70 -1.94 2.34
C ILE A 210 3.17 -0.52 2.35
N ILE A 211 2.78 -0.01 3.52
CA ILE A 211 2.34 1.38 3.70
C ILE A 211 3.45 2.19 4.35
N ASN A 212 3.77 3.34 3.78
CA ASN A 212 4.72 4.30 4.33
C ASN A 212 4.05 5.62 4.64
N VAL A 213 4.58 6.35 5.62
CA VAL A 213 4.25 7.77 5.84
C VAL A 213 5.48 8.64 5.61
N HIS A 214 5.32 9.60 4.69
CA HIS A 214 6.35 10.55 4.32
C HIS A 214 6.02 11.95 4.86
N PRO A 215 6.98 12.66 5.50
CA PRO A 215 6.79 14.00 6.07
C PRO A 215 6.75 15.13 5.02
N SER A 216 5.99 14.94 3.94
CA SER A 216 5.70 15.96 2.94
C SER A 216 4.35 15.70 2.26
N LEU A 217 3.77 16.75 1.66
CA LEU A 217 2.70 16.62 0.66
C LEU A 217 3.32 16.20 -0.67
N LEU A 218 3.45 14.89 -0.89
CA LEU A 218 3.94 14.36 -2.16
C LEU A 218 3.06 14.85 -3.32
N PRO A 219 3.66 15.19 -4.48
CA PRO A 219 5.03 14.86 -4.91
C PRO A 219 6.13 15.86 -4.47
N ALA A 220 5.83 16.85 -3.62
CA ALA A 220 6.87 17.76 -3.12
C ALA A 220 7.82 17.07 -2.13
N PHE A 221 9.10 17.45 -2.19
CA PHE A 221 10.16 17.01 -1.26
C PHE A 221 10.28 15.49 -1.05
N PRO A 222 10.42 14.67 -2.11
CA PRO A 222 10.73 13.25 -1.94
C PRO A 222 12.14 13.07 -1.35
N GLY A 223 12.38 11.93 -0.72
CA GLY A 223 13.66 11.57 -0.13
C GLY A 223 13.91 12.18 1.25
N ALA A 224 15.18 12.23 1.65
CA ALA A 224 15.55 12.56 3.02
C ALA A 224 15.30 14.03 3.40
N GLU A 225 15.14 14.28 4.69
CA GLU A 225 15.08 15.62 5.29
C GLU A 225 13.95 16.53 4.76
N ALA A 226 12.78 15.97 4.41
CA ALA A 226 11.68 16.74 3.79
C ALA A 226 11.25 17.99 4.58
N TYR A 227 11.16 17.94 5.92
CA TYR A 227 10.87 19.14 6.72
C TYR A 227 11.92 20.24 6.58
N ARG A 228 13.21 19.87 6.46
CA ARG A 228 14.30 20.83 6.24
C ARG A 228 14.18 21.46 4.86
N GLN A 229 13.89 20.66 3.82
CA GLN A 229 13.64 21.17 2.48
C GLN A 229 12.46 22.16 2.46
N ALA A 230 11.35 21.83 3.15
CA ALA A 230 10.18 22.70 3.23
C ALA A 230 10.48 24.07 3.89
N VAL A 231 11.30 24.09 4.95
CA VAL A 231 11.75 25.33 5.60
C VAL A 231 12.64 26.14 4.66
N GLU A 232 13.59 25.50 3.97
CA GLU A 232 14.52 26.17 3.07
C GLU A 232 13.82 26.80 1.85
N GLU A 233 12.78 26.16 1.34
CA GLU A 233 11.93 26.69 0.26
C GLU A 233 10.88 27.70 0.73
N GLY A 234 10.72 27.89 2.05
CA GLY A 234 9.82 28.89 2.62
C GLY A 234 8.35 28.65 2.29
N VAL A 235 7.92 27.38 2.25
CA VAL A 235 6.53 27.02 1.94
C VAL A 235 5.57 27.60 2.98
N ARG A 236 4.33 27.92 2.56
CA ARG A 236 3.26 28.38 3.46
C ARG A 236 2.38 27.26 3.97
N VAL A 237 2.35 26.16 3.22
CA VAL A 237 1.62 24.94 3.53
C VAL A 237 2.59 23.78 3.39
N ALA A 238 2.67 22.96 4.42
CA ALA A 238 3.37 21.69 4.41
C ALA A 238 2.38 20.59 4.80
N GLY A 239 2.87 19.35 4.90
CA GLY A 239 2.01 18.25 5.27
C GLY A 239 2.72 16.92 5.19
N VAL A 240 1.92 15.86 5.15
CA VAL A 240 2.38 14.47 5.22
C VAL A 240 1.55 13.63 4.27
N THR A 241 2.10 12.53 3.81
CA THR A 241 1.46 11.62 2.86
C THR A 241 1.64 10.19 3.31
N ALA A 242 0.54 9.45 3.48
CA ALA A 242 0.60 8.00 3.59
C ALA A 242 0.33 7.38 2.21
N HIS A 243 1.17 6.43 1.80
CA HIS A 243 1.13 5.84 0.46
C HIS A 243 1.64 4.40 0.47
N TYR A 244 1.28 3.62 -0.55
CA TYR A 244 1.90 2.33 -0.78
C TYR A 244 3.34 2.49 -1.26
N VAL A 245 4.25 1.63 -0.82
CA VAL A 245 5.64 1.63 -1.28
C VAL A 245 5.73 0.95 -2.63
N THR A 246 6.52 1.55 -3.53
CA THR A 246 6.91 0.97 -4.81
C THR A 246 8.43 1.00 -4.92
N THR A 247 8.99 0.45 -6.02
CA THR A 247 10.43 0.54 -6.28
C THR A 247 10.90 1.98 -6.51
N ASP A 248 9.97 2.89 -6.88
CA ASP A 248 10.25 4.30 -7.03
C ASP A 248 10.06 5.02 -5.67
N LEU A 249 11.17 5.55 -5.13
CA LEU A 249 11.22 6.19 -3.82
C LEU A 249 10.20 7.33 -3.68
N ASP A 250 9.30 7.22 -2.71
CA ASP A 250 8.24 8.19 -2.39
C ASP A 250 7.34 8.56 -3.60
N GLN A 251 7.14 7.62 -4.53
CA GLN A 251 6.29 7.81 -5.72
C GLN A 251 5.13 6.82 -5.82
N GLY A 252 4.87 6.05 -4.76
CA GLY A 252 3.81 5.06 -4.80
C GLY A 252 2.39 5.65 -4.69
N PRO A 253 1.36 4.82 -4.91
CA PRO A 253 -0.03 5.24 -4.85
C PRO A 253 -0.38 5.88 -3.50
N ILE A 254 -0.77 7.15 -3.52
CA ILE A 254 -1.15 7.92 -2.33
C ILE A 254 -2.46 7.38 -1.77
N ILE A 255 -2.52 7.10 -0.46
CA ILE A 255 -3.75 6.65 0.23
C ILE A 255 -4.44 7.84 0.87
N THR A 256 -3.70 8.66 1.63
CA THR A 256 -4.25 9.83 2.32
C THR A 256 -3.18 10.89 2.57
N GLN A 257 -3.60 12.14 2.76
CA GLN A 257 -2.73 13.28 3.03
C GLN A 257 -3.28 14.16 4.15
N ARG A 258 -2.39 14.84 4.88
CA ARG A 258 -2.74 15.92 5.81
C ARG A 258 -1.90 17.13 5.53
N ALA A 259 -2.49 18.32 5.61
CA ALA A 259 -1.81 19.59 5.42
C ALA A 259 -1.86 20.45 6.68
N PHE A 260 -0.86 21.30 6.86
CA PHE A 260 -0.81 22.29 7.93
C PHE A 260 -0.12 23.58 7.48
N ASP A 261 -0.53 24.69 8.09
CA ASP A 261 0.08 26.00 7.86
C ASP A 261 1.47 26.09 8.50
N VAL A 262 2.39 26.68 7.74
CA VAL A 262 3.77 26.93 8.15
C VAL A 262 3.93 28.40 8.57
N PRO A 263 4.23 28.67 9.85
CA PRO A 263 4.55 30.02 10.32
C PRO A 263 5.72 30.65 9.57
N ASP A 264 5.72 31.97 9.46
CA ASP A 264 6.78 32.74 8.77
C ASP A 264 8.19 32.49 9.33
N ASP A 265 8.30 32.19 10.63
CA ASP A 265 9.53 31.97 11.37
C ASP A 265 9.75 30.50 11.78
N ALA A 266 9.03 29.56 11.15
CA ALA A 266 9.14 28.14 11.46
C ALA A 266 10.55 27.59 11.19
N ASP A 267 11.08 26.86 12.16
CA ASP A 267 12.28 26.02 12.00
C ASP A 267 11.89 24.54 11.88
N VAL A 268 12.89 23.67 11.68
CA VAL A 268 12.65 22.22 11.50
C VAL A 268 11.97 21.58 12.72
N ASP A 269 12.21 22.09 13.93
CA ASP A 269 11.60 21.54 15.14
C ASP A 269 10.12 21.94 15.26
N GLU A 270 9.75 23.15 14.85
CA GLU A 270 8.35 23.55 14.71
C GLU A 270 7.64 22.72 13.64
N MET A 271 8.29 22.46 12.49
CA MET A 271 7.74 21.59 11.45
C MET A 271 7.45 20.18 11.96
N LYS A 272 8.41 19.57 12.67
CA LYS A 272 8.21 18.25 13.30
C LYS A 272 7.09 18.26 14.32
N ARG A 273 7.01 19.29 15.16
CA ARG A 273 5.97 19.41 16.20
C ARG A 273 4.56 19.45 15.61
N ARG A 274 4.39 20.11 14.46
CA ARG A 274 3.11 20.16 13.73
C ARG A 274 2.85 18.91 12.91
N GLY A 275 3.90 18.36 12.30
CA GLY A 275 3.80 17.27 11.35
C GLY A 275 3.68 15.88 11.98
N GLN A 276 4.44 15.56 13.03
CA GLN A 276 4.44 14.20 13.63
C GLN A 276 3.05 13.70 14.07
N PRO A 277 2.18 14.50 14.72
CA PRO A 277 0.82 14.06 15.02
C PRO A 277 0.02 13.74 13.75
N LEU A 278 0.21 14.50 12.68
CA LEU A 278 -0.45 14.28 11.40
C LEU A 278 0.12 13.07 10.65
N GLU A 279 1.41 12.77 10.80
CA GLU A 279 2.00 11.54 10.26
C GLU A 279 1.38 10.30 10.90
N ALA A 280 1.27 10.30 12.23
CA ALA A 280 0.65 9.21 12.97
C ALA A 280 -0.82 9.02 12.57
N ASP A 281 -1.58 10.12 12.48
CA ASP A 281 -2.98 10.12 12.03
C ASP A 281 -3.12 9.60 10.59
N ALA A 282 -2.36 10.15 9.65
CA ALA A 282 -2.41 9.74 8.24
C ALA A 282 -2.00 8.28 8.04
N LEU A 283 -0.99 7.80 8.77
CA LEU A 283 -0.55 6.41 8.71
C LEU A 283 -1.64 5.47 9.24
N LEU A 284 -2.20 5.78 10.41
CA LEU A 284 -3.26 4.98 11.04
C LEU A 284 -4.50 4.90 10.13
N GLU A 285 -4.89 6.02 9.54
CA GLU A 285 -5.99 6.10 8.60
C GLU A 285 -5.76 5.22 7.37
N ALA A 286 -4.55 5.27 6.79
CA ALA A 286 -4.18 4.42 5.66
C ALA A 286 -4.21 2.93 6.00
N VAL A 287 -3.73 2.56 7.20
CA VAL A 287 -3.78 1.18 7.70
C VAL A 287 -5.23 0.71 7.84
N LYS A 288 -6.12 1.52 8.45
CA LYS A 288 -7.54 1.18 8.59
C LYS A 288 -8.22 1.01 7.22
N LEU A 289 -7.95 1.91 6.27
CA LEU A 289 -8.45 1.78 4.89
C LEU A 289 -8.00 0.48 4.21
N HIS A 290 -6.74 0.08 4.41
CA HIS A 290 -6.20 -1.16 3.85
C HIS A 290 -6.84 -2.40 4.48
N LEU A 291 -6.86 -2.49 5.81
CA LEU A 291 -7.37 -3.66 6.54
C LEU A 291 -8.88 -3.88 6.31
N ASN A 292 -9.64 -2.79 6.18
CA ASN A 292 -11.07 -2.89 5.85
C ASN A 292 -11.33 -3.21 4.37
N GLY A 293 -10.29 -3.31 3.54
CA GLY A 293 -10.41 -3.52 2.10
C GLY A 293 -11.12 -2.37 1.39
N ASP A 294 -11.08 -1.16 1.97
CA ASP A 294 -11.79 0.02 1.46
C ASP A 294 -10.98 0.80 0.42
N VAL A 295 -9.70 0.50 0.27
CA VAL A 295 -8.82 1.06 -0.77
C VAL A 295 -8.45 -0.01 -1.80
N SER A 296 -8.42 0.37 -3.06
CA SER A 296 -7.91 -0.44 -4.16
C SER A 296 -6.89 0.34 -4.97
N VAL A 297 -5.84 -0.33 -5.45
CA VAL A 297 -4.82 0.26 -6.32
C VAL A 297 -5.11 -0.13 -7.76
N HIS A 298 -5.15 0.84 -8.66
CA HIS A 298 -5.25 0.61 -10.09
C HIS A 298 -4.40 1.63 -10.85
N ARG A 299 -3.48 1.14 -11.70
CA ARG A 299 -2.59 1.97 -12.53
C ARG A 299 -1.86 3.07 -11.74
N GLY A 300 -1.31 2.70 -10.58
CA GLY A 300 -0.55 3.61 -9.72
C GLY A 300 -1.40 4.62 -8.94
N ARG A 301 -2.72 4.45 -8.89
CA ARG A 301 -3.64 5.33 -8.17
C ARG A 301 -4.54 4.54 -7.24
N THR A 302 -4.84 5.12 -6.09
CA THR A 302 -5.82 4.54 -5.16
C THR A 302 -7.23 5.01 -5.51
N THR A 303 -8.22 4.15 -5.24
CA THR A 303 -9.65 4.50 -5.25
C THR A 303 -10.28 3.93 -3.98
N VAL A 304 -11.07 4.75 -3.28
CA VAL A 304 -11.83 4.33 -2.10
C VAL A 304 -13.18 3.75 -2.54
N ARG A 305 -13.57 2.60 -1.97
CA ARG A 305 -14.81 1.89 -2.30
C ARG A 305 -16.03 2.63 -1.73
N GLU A 306 -17.22 2.42 -2.30
CA GLU A 306 -18.46 3.15 -1.96
C GLU A 306 -18.88 3.03 -0.48
N ASN A 307 -18.39 2.01 0.25
CA ASN A 307 -18.65 1.82 1.68
C ASN A 307 -17.66 2.58 2.60
N GLY A 308 -16.63 3.23 2.06
CA GLY A 308 -15.62 3.99 2.82
C GLY A 308 -16.10 5.34 3.33
N THR A 309 -17.34 5.43 3.83
CA THR A 309 -17.87 6.66 4.43
C THR A 309 -17.42 6.76 5.88
N GLY A 310 -16.54 7.72 6.17
CA GLY A 310 -16.02 7.95 7.53
C GLY A 310 -14.52 8.24 7.59
N TYR A 311 -13.81 8.00 6.49
CA TYR A 311 -12.38 8.26 6.40
C TYR A 311 -12.06 9.70 5.99
N GLN A 312 -10.93 10.21 6.47
CA GLN A 312 -10.35 11.47 6.03
C GLN A 312 -9.21 11.22 5.04
N LEU A 313 -9.45 11.51 3.75
CA LEU A 313 -8.46 11.34 2.68
C LEU A 313 -7.56 12.57 2.49
N GLY A 314 -8.05 13.75 2.84
CA GLY A 314 -7.38 15.02 2.62
C GLY A 314 -7.67 16.01 3.74
N LEU A 315 -8.32 17.13 3.38
CA LEU A 315 -8.72 18.13 4.36
C LEU A 315 -9.76 17.57 5.35
N PRO A 316 -9.79 18.05 6.60
CA PRO A 316 -10.86 17.74 7.53
C PRO A 316 -12.23 18.14 6.98
N ALA A 317 -13.28 17.41 7.37
CA ALA A 317 -14.64 17.64 6.90
C ALA A 317 -15.12 19.08 7.13
N GLU A 318 -14.76 19.69 8.26
CA GLU A 318 -15.14 21.06 8.58
C GLU A 318 -14.54 22.09 7.62
N ILE A 319 -13.38 21.80 7.04
CA ILE A 319 -12.72 22.65 6.04
C ILE A 319 -13.29 22.35 4.65
N ASP A 320 -13.52 21.08 4.31
CA ASP A 320 -14.07 20.67 3.02
C ASP A 320 -15.48 21.25 2.80
N GLU A 321 -16.35 21.22 3.82
CA GLU A 321 -17.71 21.77 3.76
C GLU A 321 -17.78 23.27 3.42
N VAL A 322 -16.75 24.03 3.78
CA VAL A 322 -16.67 25.48 3.51
C VAL A 322 -15.81 25.80 2.28
N THR A 323 -15.21 24.80 1.65
CA THR A 323 -14.40 24.97 0.45
C THR A 323 -15.32 25.28 -0.73
N PRO A 324 -15.08 26.38 -1.48
CA PRO A 324 -15.90 26.70 -2.64
C PRO A 324 -15.86 25.59 -3.69
N ASP A 325 -17.04 25.10 -4.08
CA ASP A 325 -17.23 24.02 -5.06
C ASP A 325 -17.41 24.53 -6.50
N ARG A 326 -17.52 25.84 -6.67
CA ARG A 326 -17.70 26.49 -7.96
C ARG A 326 -17.09 27.89 -8.02
N PRO A 327 -16.61 28.32 -9.20
CA PRO A 327 -16.26 29.71 -9.43
C PRO A 327 -17.46 30.63 -9.18
N VAL A 328 -17.26 31.70 -8.43
CA VAL A 328 -18.28 32.74 -8.14
C VAL A 328 -18.14 33.97 -9.04
N ASP A 329 -17.18 33.97 -9.96
CA ASP A 329 -17.08 34.99 -11.00
C ASP A 329 -18.22 34.80 -12.00
N GLY A 330 -19.21 35.70 -11.94
CA GLY A 330 -20.52 35.60 -12.59
C GLY A 330 -20.53 35.64 -14.13
N ILE A 331 -19.69 34.88 -14.82
CA ILE A 331 -19.69 34.76 -16.28
C ILE A 331 -20.98 34.08 -16.78
N GLY A 332 -21.63 33.25 -15.96
CA GLY A 332 -22.92 32.63 -16.28
C GLY A 332 -24.08 33.62 -16.49
N SER A 333 -23.98 34.86 -15.99
CA SER A 333 -24.99 35.91 -16.23
C SER A 333 -24.65 36.84 -17.39
N VAL A 334 -23.45 36.75 -17.97
CA VAL A 334 -23.01 37.66 -19.06
C VAL A 334 -23.33 37.08 -20.45
N VAL A 335 -23.48 35.76 -20.57
CA VAL A 335 -23.77 35.09 -21.86
C VAL A 335 -25.28 34.91 -22.12
N ALA A 336 -26.12 35.12 -21.11
CA ALA A 336 -27.57 34.93 -21.22
C ALA A 336 -28.36 36.17 -21.67
N ASP A 337 -27.73 37.35 -21.76
CA ASP A 337 -28.39 38.62 -22.09
C ASP A 337 -28.20 39.07 -23.55
N ASP A 338 -27.61 38.24 -24.42
CA ASP A 338 -27.32 38.57 -25.83
C ASP A 338 -28.10 37.72 -26.86
N HIS A 339 -29.31 37.26 -26.53
CA HIS A 339 -30.24 36.62 -27.49
C HIS A 339 -31.66 37.17 -27.47
#